data_AF-A0AAE0TSC7-F1
#
_entry.id   AF-A0AAE0TSC7-F1
#
_cell.length_a   1.000
_cell.length_b   1.000
_cell.length_c   1.000
_cell.angle_alpha   90.00
_cell.angle_beta   90.00
_cell.angle_gamma   90.00
#
_symmetry.space_group_name_H-M   'P 1'
#
loop_
_entity.id
_entity.type
_entity.pdbx_description
1 polymer ?
#
loop_
_entity_poly.entity_id
_entity_poly.type
_entity_poly.pdbx_seq_one_letter_code
_entity_poly.pdbx_strand_id
1 'polypeptide(L)'
;MAANVSYEVLGNISSTARVSTFNSDNGDYAFVAIPPSQELAQRDYTALTFGFWCSAAFSGNLQASHSNWQMVHFVDPALTDINITQVKNPYYLGWAGLLTTLQGVIDDPEIVDPVHGGMAFVMACNATLYNIEYDYVNGTVVRFVAQMTNSTVVEAAIGPMANDFAQPYLQQYAESAVFSNTSAELADKLSLSYSKAALSFFAQTINAVPATRAQERTSVLVARIEVAPLYALVVADLLYVVAGIGLMIAPLKMSSADVRQLQSRLGITALVADRFETEHELRPVKEVEDLFEECKGLRSRRIGIVRSEEHGWSYAVTTPEPEKNDGSDMELSLISPTPLAENRDGSSFRWDGASQRG
;
A
#
# COMPACT_ATOMS: atom_id res chain seq x y z
N MET A 1 9.56 1.25 -20.66
CA MET A 1 10.54 1.68 -19.66
C MET A 1 10.04 1.29 -18.27
N ALA A 2 9.85 -0.02 -18.04
CA ALA A 2 9.25 -0.57 -16.80
C ALA A 2 9.79 -1.99 -16.54
N ALA A 3 11.11 -2.15 -16.57
CA ALA A 3 11.78 -3.44 -16.34
C ALA A 3 12.98 -3.31 -15.40
N ASN A 4 13.00 -2.29 -14.53
CA ASN A 4 14.12 -2.03 -13.62
C ASN A 4 13.74 -1.98 -12.13
N VAL A 5 12.48 -2.22 -11.77
CA VAL A 5 12.01 -2.15 -10.37
C VAL A 5 11.89 -3.53 -9.72
N SER A 6 12.00 -4.64 -10.47
CA SER A 6 11.79 -6.00 -9.95
C SER A 6 13.04 -6.68 -9.38
N TYR A 7 14.23 -6.07 -9.48
CA TYR A 7 15.47 -6.63 -8.93
C TYR A 7 15.79 -6.10 -7.52
N GLU A 8 15.29 -4.92 -7.13
CA GLU A 8 15.57 -4.31 -5.82
C GLU A 8 14.80 -4.95 -4.65
N VAL A 9 13.77 -5.77 -4.90
CA VAL A 9 13.02 -6.44 -3.82
C VAL A 9 13.68 -7.75 -3.36
N LEU A 10 14.66 -8.30 -4.10
CA LEU A 10 15.45 -9.45 -3.63
C LEU A 10 16.69 -9.05 -2.80
N GLY A 11 16.98 -7.75 -2.70
CA GLY A 11 18.19 -7.23 -2.06
C GLY A 11 17.91 -6.34 -0.85
N ASN A 12 17.29 -6.87 0.20
CA ASN A 12 17.36 -6.22 1.52
C ASN A 12 17.32 -7.25 2.66
N ILE A 13 18.52 -7.55 3.18
CA ILE A 13 18.80 -8.57 4.17
C ILE A 13 18.41 -8.07 5.56
N SER A 14 17.37 -8.70 6.11
CA SER A 14 17.03 -8.80 7.55
C SER A 14 15.81 -9.74 7.75
N SER A 15 15.10 -10.11 6.67
CA SER A 15 13.95 -11.03 6.63
C SER A 15 14.14 -12.24 5.68
N THR A 16 15.38 -12.54 5.27
CA THR A 16 15.69 -13.12 3.96
C THR A 16 16.03 -14.62 3.91
N ALA A 17 16.19 -15.29 5.05
CA ALA A 17 16.60 -16.69 5.09
C ALA A 17 16.01 -17.40 6.32
N ARG A 18 15.33 -18.53 6.08
CA ARG A 18 14.83 -19.44 7.12
C ARG A 18 15.53 -20.78 6.95
N VAL A 19 15.96 -21.39 8.04
CA VAL A 19 16.33 -22.81 8.00
C VAL A 19 15.07 -23.65 7.95
N SER A 20 14.88 -24.35 6.85
CA SER A 20 13.79 -25.29 6.59
C SER A 20 14.32 -26.72 6.60
N THR A 21 13.41 -27.68 6.60
CA THR A 21 13.73 -29.11 6.58
C THR A 21 13.13 -29.76 5.36
N PHE A 22 13.89 -30.63 4.70
CA PHE A 22 13.42 -31.46 3.59
C PHE A 22 13.66 -32.92 3.93
N ASN A 23 12.59 -33.70 3.98
CA ASN A 23 12.66 -35.13 4.24
C ASN A 23 12.97 -35.84 2.91
N SER A 24 14.04 -36.63 2.91
CA SER A 24 14.47 -37.44 1.78
C SER A 24 14.72 -38.87 2.26
N ASP A 25 14.86 -39.82 1.33
CA ASP A 25 15.11 -41.23 1.66
C ASP A 25 16.40 -41.43 2.49
N ASN A 26 17.34 -40.49 2.41
CA ASN A 26 18.61 -40.50 3.16
C ASN A 26 18.54 -39.77 4.52
N GLY A 27 17.36 -39.27 4.92
CA GLY A 27 17.13 -38.55 6.18
C GLY A 27 16.68 -37.10 6.00
N ASP A 28 16.56 -36.38 7.12
CA ASP A 28 16.13 -34.99 7.15
C ASP A 28 17.30 -34.04 6.87
N TYR A 29 17.20 -33.30 5.77
CA TYR A 29 18.14 -32.23 5.44
C TYR A 29 17.66 -30.92 6.06
N ALA A 30 18.52 -30.22 6.78
CA ALA A 30 18.31 -28.80 7.05
C ALA A 30 18.82 -28.01 5.83
N PHE A 31 18.11 -26.97 5.40
CA PHE A 31 18.57 -26.12 4.30
C PHE A 31 18.09 -24.68 4.47
N VAL A 32 18.84 -23.74 3.89
CA VAL A 32 18.45 -22.34 3.91
C VAL A 32 17.43 -22.09 2.81
N ALA A 33 16.23 -21.65 3.17
CA ALA A 33 15.12 -21.38 2.27
C ALA A 33 14.65 -19.94 2.41
N ILE A 34 13.94 -19.45 1.39
CA ILE A 34 13.26 -18.16 1.47
C ILE A 34 12.00 -18.32 2.35
N PRO A 35 11.76 -17.45 3.35
CA PRO A 35 10.55 -17.53 4.16
C PRO A 35 9.29 -17.37 3.31
N PRO A 36 8.20 -18.10 3.60
CA PRO A 36 6.96 -17.98 2.83
C PRO A 36 6.37 -16.58 2.97
N SER A 37 6.00 -15.96 1.85
CA SER A 37 5.32 -14.67 1.79
C SER A 37 4.16 -14.73 0.79
N GLN A 38 3.22 -13.77 0.86
CA GLN A 38 2.12 -13.70 -0.12
C GLN A 38 2.63 -13.52 -1.56
N GLU A 39 3.74 -12.80 -1.73
CA GLU A 39 4.38 -12.61 -3.04
C GLU A 39 4.99 -13.92 -3.57
N LEU A 40 5.62 -14.71 -2.70
CA LEU A 40 6.20 -16.01 -3.06
C LEU A 40 5.14 -17.07 -3.31
N ALA A 41 3.94 -16.95 -2.75
CA ALA A 41 2.84 -17.87 -3.00
C ALA A 41 2.40 -17.89 -4.47
N GLN A 42 2.65 -16.79 -5.21
CA GLN A 42 2.34 -16.67 -6.64
C GLN A 42 3.56 -16.90 -7.53
N ARG A 43 4.70 -17.35 -6.99
CA ARG A 43 5.94 -17.50 -7.74
C ARG A 43 6.44 -18.93 -7.71
N ASP A 44 6.72 -19.44 -8.89
CA ASP A 44 7.49 -20.67 -9.06
C ASP A 44 8.94 -20.29 -9.33
N TYR A 45 9.89 -20.90 -8.63
CA TYR A 45 11.30 -20.54 -8.78
C TYR A 45 12.26 -21.70 -8.53
N THR A 46 13.44 -21.62 -9.14
CA THR A 46 14.59 -22.47 -8.86
C THR A 46 15.62 -21.66 -8.08
N ALA A 47 16.03 -22.13 -6.92
CA ALA A 47 16.99 -21.45 -6.06
C ALA A 47 18.22 -22.34 -5.79
N LEU A 48 19.36 -21.66 -5.65
CA LEU A 48 20.61 -22.25 -5.18
C LEU A 48 20.81 -21.83 -3.74
N THR A 49 21.11 -22.80 -2.88
CA THR A 49 21.28 -22.58 -1.45
C THR A 49 22.25 -23.60 -0.86
N PHE A 50 22.42 -23.56 0.46
CA PHE A 50 23.18 -24.55 1.21
C PHE A 50 22.26 -25.35 2.11
N GLY A 51 22.64 -26.59 2.33
CA GLY A 51 22.05 -27.41 3.36
C GLY A 51 23.04 -28.33 4.03
N PHE A 52 22.56 -28.89 5.12
CA PHE A 52 23.35 -29.57 6.09
C PHE A 52 22.61 -30.83 6.48
N TRP A 53 23.35 -31.92 6.53
CA TRP A 53 22.85 -33.20 6.98
C TRP A 53 23.85 -33.82 7.93
N CYS A 54 23.31 -34.39 9.00
CA CYS A 54 24.05 -34.99 10.08
C CYS A 54 23.40 -36.34 10.35
N SER A 55 24.16 -37.43 10.23
CA SER A 55 23.63 -38.76 10.55
C SER A 55 23.37 -38.90 12.06
N ALA A 56 22.24 -39.50 12.43
CA ALA A 56 21.93 -39.86 13.80
C ALA A 56 22.57 -41.22 14.17
N ALA A 57 23.53 -41.25 15.10
CA ALA A 57 24.02 -42.49 15.68
C ALA A 57 24.52 -42.28 17.12
N PHE A 58 24.07 -43.10 18.08
CA PHE A 58 24.74 -43.21 19.38
C PHE A 58 26.00 -44.03 19.21
N SER A 59 27.11 -43.51 19.73
CA SER A 59 28.38 -44.22 19.67
C SER A 59 29.37 -43.58 20.63
N GLY A 60 29.99 -44.40 21.47
CA GLY A 60 31.08 -43.99 22.36
C GLY A 60 30.85 -44.41 23.81
N ASN A 61 31.80 -44.06 24.66
CA ASN A 61 31.75 -44.35 26.10
C ASN A 61 32.21 -43.12 26.88
N LEU A 62 31.41 -42.69 27.86
CA LEU A 62 31.74 -41.62 28.80
C LEU A 62 32.67 -42.13 29.89
N GLN A 63 33.95 -42.26 29.60
CA GLN A 63 34.93 -42.49 30.66
C GLN A 63 35.32 -41.16 31.31
N ALA A 64 34.82 -40.94 32.53
CA ALA A 64 35.31 -39.94 33.48
C ALA A 64 35.40 -38.48 32.96
N SER A 65 34.43 -38.03 32.17
CA SER A 65 34.28 -36.60 31.88
C SER A 65 33.65 -35.88 33.08
N HIS A 66 34.31 -34.83 33.57
CA HIS A 66 33.76 -33.92 34.58
C HIS A 66 32.87 -32.80 34.00
N SER A 67 32.67 -32.75 32.67
CA SER A 67 31.81 -31.73 32.05
C SER A 67 30.49 -32.33 31.58
N ASN A 68 29.40 -31.59 31.85
CA ASN A 68 28.04 -31.98 31.50
C ASN A 68 27.79 -31.94 29.97
N TRP A 69 28.71 -31.35 29.21
CA TRP A 69 28.61 -31.24 27.76
C TRP A 69 30.01 -31.20 27.15
N GLN A 70 30.21 -31.95 26.07
CA GLN A 70 31.41 -31.94 25.25
C GLN A 70 31.02 -32.10 23.79
N MET A 71 31.61 -31.28 22.92
CA MET A 71 31.48 -31.41 21.48
C MET A 71 32.88 -31.39 20.88
N VAL A 72 33.16 -32.33 19.97
CA VAL A 72 34.46 -32.46 19.33
C VAL A 72 34.25 -32.76 17.86
N HIS A 73 34.96 -32.02 17.00
CA HIS A 73 34.97 -32.23 15.57
C HIS A 73 36.18 -33.08 15.18
N PHE A 74 35.95 -34.03 14.30
CA PHE A 74 36.94 -34.98 13.81
C PHE A 74 37.01 -34.95 12.28
N VAL A 75 38.20 -35.19 11.73
CA VAL A 75 38.42 -35.24 10.28
C VAL A 75 38.41 -36.66 9.72
N ASP A 76 38.44 -37.67 10.61
CA ASP A 76 38.48 -39.08 10.28
C ASP A 76 37.25 -39.84 10.81
N PRO A 77 36.80 -40.89 10.10
CA PRO A 77 35.67 -41.71 10.54
C PRO A 77 35.93 -42.50 11.82
N ALA A 78 37.20 -42.67 12.22
CA ALA A 78 37.56 -43.38 13.44
C ALA A 78 37.51 -42.47 14.69
N LEU A 79 37.18 -41.18 14.53
CA LEU A 79 37.04 -40.19 15.60
C LEU A 79 38.33 -40.03 16.43
N THR A 80 39.48 -39.98 15.76
CA THR A 80 40.80 -39.92 16.40
C THR A 80 41.58 -38.64 16.13
N ASP A 81 41.35 -38.00 14.99
CA ASP A 81 42.05 -36.81 14.54
C ASP A 81 41.14 -35.58 14.65
N ILE A 82 41.52 -34.67 15.56
CA ILE A 82 40.82 -33.42 15.87
C ILE A 82 41.43 -32.21 15.13
N ASN A 83 42.23 -32.42 14.09
CA ASN A 83 42.89 -31.34 13.38
C ASN A 83 41.92 -30.50 12.55
N ILE A 84 41.23 -29.56 13.21
CA ILE A 84 40.25 -28.63 12.63
C ILE A 84 40.84 -27.64 11.60
N THR A 85 42.15 -27.66 11.36
CA THR A 85 42.77 -26.84 10.30
C THR A 85 42.71 -27.50 8.91
N GLN A 86 42.30 -28.78 8.84
CA GLN A 86 42.21 -29.55 7.60
C GLN A 86 40.84 -30.20 7.45
N VAL A 87 39.76 -29.45 7.75
CA VAL A 87 38.44 -30.03 7.67
C VAL A 87 38.07 -30.40 6.23
N LYS A 88 37.62 -31.63 6.05
CA LYS A 88 37.13 -32.17 4.78
C LYS A 88 35.61 -32.18 4.80
N ASN A 89 35.02 -32.34 3.61
CA ASN A 89 33.61 -32.65 3.47
C ASN A 89 33.50 -34.10 2.95
N PRO A 90 32.85 -35.02 3.66
CA PRO A 90 32.25 -34.87 4.98
C PRO A 90 33.26 -34.73 6.12
N TYR A 91 32.77 -34.32 7.29
CA TYR A 91 33.50 -34.34 8.55
C TYR A 91 32.70 -35.10 9.62
N TYR A 92 33.34 -35.40 10.73
CA TYR A 92 32.74 -36.19 11.80
C TYR A 92 32.62 -35.37 13.07
N LEU A 93 31.60 -35.67 13.85
CA LEU A 93 31.27 -34.93 15.05
C LEU A 93 30.95 -35.93 16.13
N GLY A 94 31.64 -35.84 17.26
CA GLY A 94 31.29 -36.56 18.47
C GLY A 94 30.81 -35.56 19.51
N TRP A 95 29.72 -35.87 20.20
CA TRP A 95 29.35 -35.11 21.38
C TRP A 95 28.75 -35.97 22.47
N ALA A 96 28.90 -35.49 23.68
CA ALA A 96 28.56 -36.15 24.92
C ALA A 96 27.80 -35.16 25.80
N GLY A 97 26.70 -35.61 26.39
CA GLY A 97 25.85 -34.76 27.22
C GLY A 97 25.34 -35.50 28.45
N LEU A 98 25.27 -34.78 29.56
CA LEU A 98 24.52 -35.15 30.77
C LEU A 98 23.38 -34.16 30.94
N LEU A 99 22.15 -34.65 30.80
CA LEU A 99 20.93 -33.85 30.90
C LEU A 99 20.25 -34.12 32.23
N THR A 100 19.74 -33.06 32.86
CA THR A 100 18.91 -33.18 34.05
C THR A 100 17.48 -33.52 33.62
N THR A 101 16.94 -34.62 34.10
CA THR A 101 15.58 -35.07 33.74
C THR A 101 14.77 -35.29 35.00
N LEU A 102 13.49 -34.90 34.98
CA LEU A 102 12.53 -35.19 36.06
C LEU A 102 11.88 -36.59 35.90
N GLN A 103 11.99 -37.21 34.74
CA GLN A 103 11.47 -38.54 34.44
C GLN A 103 12.46 -39.27 33.53
N GLY A 104 13.11 -40.31 34.05
CA GLY A 104 13.85 -41.29 33.28
C GLY A 104 12.92 -42.43 32.91
N VAL A 105 12.52 -42.52 31.63
CA VAL A 105 11.78 -43.66 31.09
C VAL A 105 12.16 -43.87 29.62
N ILE A 106 13.45 -43.85 29.30
CA ILE A 106 13.91 -44.50 28.06
C ILE A 106 14.79 -45.66 28.51
N ASP A 107 14.19 -46.85 28.64
CA ASP A 107 14.91 -48.10 28.88
C ASP A 107 15.56 -48.53 27.57
N ASP A 108 16.68 -47.90 27.23
CA ASP A 108 17.42 -48.11 25.99
C ASP A 108 18.92 -48.25 26.29
N PRO A 109 19.60 -49.28 25.76
CA PRO A 109 21.01 -49.56 26.06
C PRO A 109 21.97 -48.43 25.65
N GLU A 110 21.58 -47.55 24.74
CA GLU A 110 22.39 -46.42 24.28
C GLU A 110 22.32 -45.20 25.20
N ILE A 111 21.44 -45.24 26.21
CA ILE A 111 21.24 -44.19 27.20
C ILE A 111 21.62 -44.72 28.58
N VAL A 112 22.50 -43.98 29.28
CA VAL A 112 22.98 -44.38 30.60
C VAL A 112 22.31 -43.52 31.67
N ASP A 113 21.69 -44.18 32.65
CA ASP A 113 21.20 -43.55 33.87
C ASP A 113 22.35 -43.35 34.88
N PRO A 114 22.81 -42.12 35.13
CA PRO A 114 23.86 -41.85 36.10
C PRO A 114 23.39 -42.07 37.53
N VAL A 115 24.32 -42.41 38.43
CA VAL A 115 24.04 -42.65 39.87
C VAL A 115 23.38 -41.45 40.56
N HIS A 116 23.64 -40.23 40.08
CA HIS A 116 23.09 -38.99 40.63
C HIS A 116 21.82 -38.50 39.92
N GLY A 117 21.24 -39.34 39.06
CA GLY A 117 20.06 -39.02 38.25
C GLY A 117 20.40 -38.22 36.99
N GLY A 118 19.41 -38.13 36.09
CA GLY A 118 19.56 -37.53 34.76
C GLY A 118 19.72 -38.58 33.68
N MET A 119 20.08 -38.11 32.48
CA MET A 119 20.25 -38.92 31.28
C MET A 119 21.62 -38.60 30.67
N ALA A 120 22.47 -39.59 30.50
CA ALA A 120 23.75 -39.44 29.83
C ALA A 120 23.76 -40.16 28.49
N PHE A 121 24.33 -39.51 27.48
CA PHE A 121 24.40 -40.08 26.14
C PHE A 121 25.68 -39.64 25.40
N VAL A 122 26.10 -40.45 24.43
CA VAL A 122 27.18 -40.13 23.50
C VAL A 122 26.69 -40.36 22.09
N MET A 123 26.86 -39.38 21.23
CA MET A 123 26.49 -39.51 19.84
C MET A 123 27.60 -39.07 18.90
N ALA A 124 27.65 -39.78 17.78
CA ALA A 124 28.53 -39.51 16.68
C ALA A 124 27.69 -39.23 15.43
N CYS A 125 28.14 -38.26 14.65
CA CYS A 125 27.47 -37.87 13.43
C CYS A 125 28.49 -37.72 12.30
N ASN A 126 28.14 -38.28 11.15
CA ASN A 126 28.73 -37.94 9.88
C ASN A 126 28.01 -36.70 9.33
N ALA A 127 28.72 -35.58 9.34
CA ALA A 127 28.20 -34.28 9.02
C ALA A 127 28.68 -33.85 7.63
N THR A 128 27.73 -33.54 6.75
CA THR A 128 28.02 -33.17 5.36
C THR A 128 27.32 -31.87 5.00
N LEU A 129 28.06 -30.95 4.39
CA LEU A 129 27.51 -29.72 3.83
C LEU A 129 27.25 -29.91 2.33
N TYR A 130 26.10 -29.46 1.86
CA TYR A 130 25.66 -29.59 0.47
C TYR A 130 25.35 -28.21 -0.14
N ASN A 131 25.70 -28.05 -1.40
CA ASN A 131 25.08 -27.13 -2.32
C ASN A 131 23.75 -27.74 -2.75
N ILE A 132 22.66 -27.02 -2.55
CA ILE A 132 21.31 -27.46 -2.87
C ILE A 132 20.80 -26.63 -4.04
N GLU A 133 20.33 -27.30 -5.07
CA GLU A 133 19.46 -26.73 -6.10
C GLU A 133 18.05 -27.27 -5.86
N TYR A 134 17.09 -26.38 -5.60
CA TYR A 134 15.71 -26.79 -5.37
C TYR A 134 14.71 -25.99 -6.22
N ASP A 135 13.67 -26.68 -6.68
CA ASP A 135 12.54 -26.08 -7.39
C ASP A 135 11.35 -25.95 -6.43
N TYR A 136 10.85 -24.74 -6.29
CA TYR A 136 9.67 -24.42 -5.50
C TYR A 136 8.51 -24.10 -6.43
N VAL A 137 7.49 -24.95 -6.42
CA VAL A 137 6.31 -24.86 -7.28
C VAL A 137 5.06 -25.08 -6.44
N ASN A 138 4.02 -24.26 -6.63
CA ASN A 138 2.75 -24.38 -5.87
C ASN A 138 2.91 -24.33 -4.34
N GLY A 139 3.91 -23.64 -3.80
CA GLY A 139 4.12 -23.61 -2.35
C GLY A 139 4.86 -24.83 -1.79
N THR A 140 5.37 -25.71 -2.66
CA THR A 140 6.04 -26.96 -2.26
C THR A 140 7.35 -27.14 -3.02
N VAL A 141 8.33 -27.82 -2.40
CA VAL A 141 9.57 -28.20 -3.06
C VAL A 141 9.33 -29.46 -3.90
N VAL A 142 9.51 -29.38 -5.21
CA VAL A 142 9.24 -30.48 -6.16
C VAL A 142 10.50 -31.19 -6.66
N ARG A 143 11.64 -30.49 -6.67
CA ARG A 143 12.96 -31.03 -7.00
C ARG A 143 13.93 -30.57 -5.94
N PHE A 144 14.77 -31.48 -5.46
CA PHE A 144 15.80 -31.19 -4.48
C PHE A 144 17.07 -31.97 -4.87
N VAL A 145 18.09 -31.25 -5.32
CA VAL A 145 19.36 -31.83 -5.75
C VAL A 145 20.44 -31.37 -4.78
N ALA A 146 21.00 -32.30 -4.02
CA ALA A 146 22.07 -32.05 -3.08
C ALA A 146 23.42 -32.50 -3.66
N GLN A 147 24.37 -31.56 -3.78
CA GLN A 147 25.74 -31.82 -4.21
C GLN A 147 26.71 -31.43 -3.11
N MET A 148 27.64 -32.31 -2.74
CA MET A 148 28.61 -32.06 -1.68
C MET A 148 29.45 -30.79 -1.98
N THR A 149 29.65 -29.94 -0.97
CA THR A 149 30.48 -28.72 -1.11
C THR A 149 31.98 -29.02 -0.97
N ASN A 150 32.81 -28.04 -1.32
CA ASN A 150 34.26 -28.10 -1.13
C ASN A 150 34.68 -27.81 0.33
N SER A 151 35.90 -28.19 0.70
CA SER A 151 36.45 -28.02 2.06
C SER A 151 36.44 -26.57 2.56
N THR A 152 36.73 -25.59 1.70
CA THR A 152 36.74 -24.16 2.08
C THR A 152 35.38 -23.68 2.58
N VAL A 153 34.29 -24.19 2.02
CA VAL A 153 32.94 -23.80 2.44
C VAL A 153 32.60 -24.43 3.79
N VAL A 154 33.03 -25.67 4.00
CA VAL A 154 32.84 -26.40 5.26
C VAL A 154 33.61 -25.76 6.41
N GLU A 155 34.83 -25.29 6.16
CA GLU A 155 35.64 -24.58 7.16
C GLU A 155 34.90 -23.35 7.71
N ALA A 156 34.27 -22.58 6.82
CA ALA A 156 33.45 -21.43 7.21
C ALA A 156 32.19 -21.84 8.02
N ALA A 157 31.59 -22.99 7.72
CA ALA A 157 30.40 -23.49 8.44
C ALA A 157 30.74 -24.03 9.83
N ILE A 158 31.90 -24.66 10.00
CA ILE A 158 32.30 -25.30 11.26
C ILE A 158 32.94 -24.31 12.23
N GLY A 159 33.61 -23.26 11.74
CA GLY A 159 34.33 -22.30 12.60
C GLY A 159 33.54 -21.88 13.86
N PRO A 160 32.30 -21.38 13.74
CA PRO A 160 31.46 -21.05 14.90
C PRO A 160 31.13 -22.26 15.79
N MET A 161 30.90 -23.43 15.18
CA MET A 161 30.56 -24.66 15.91
C MET A 161 31.74 -25.19 16.73
N ALA A 162 32.95 -25.15 16.17
CA ALA A 162 34.19 -25.59 16.84
C ALA A 162 34.64 -24.66 17.98
N ASN A 163 34.09 -23.45 18.05
CA ASN A 163 34.32 -22.49 19.13
C ASN A 163 33.12 -22.40 20.09
N ASP A 164 32.29 -23.45 20.14
CA ASP A 164 31.17 -23.60 21.07
C ASP A 164 30.07 -22.52 21.01
N PHE A 165 30.00 -21.70 19.94
CA PHE A 165 28.97 -20.65 19.82
C PHE A 165 27.53 -21.21 19.80
N ALA A 166 27.36 -22.44 19.34
CA ALA A 166 26.07 -23.13 19.29
C ALA A 166 25.74 -23.92 20.57
N GLN A 167 26.67 -24.04 21.52
CA GLN A 167 26.52 -24.91 22.69
C GLN A 167 25.26 -24.59 23.52
N PRO A 168 24.95 -23.33 23.89
CA PRO A 168 23.76 -23.04 24.70
C PRO A 168 22.45 -23.41 23.99
N TYR A 169 22.40 -23.21 22.67
CA TYR A 169 21.24 -23.58 21.86
C TYR A 169 21.06 -25.10 21.81
N LEU A 170 22.15 -25.84 21.60
CA LEU A 170 22.12 -27.30 21.51
C LEU A 170 21.82 -27.95 22.86
N GLN A 171 22.34 -27.40 23.96
CA GLN A 171 22.02 -27.85 25.31
C GLN A 171 20.54 -27.67 25.64
N GLN A 172 19.99 -26.47 25.41
CA GLN A 172 18.57 -26.20 25.63
C GLN A 172 17.68 -27.11 24.76
N TYR A 173 18.07 -27.32 23.51
CA TYR A 173 17.33 -28.22 22.63
C TYR A 173 17.43 -29.67 23.11
N ALA A 174 18.61 -30.11 23.56
CA ALA A 174 18.82 -31.46 24.09
C ALA A 174 17.94 -31.74 25.31
N GLU A 175 17.84 -30.79 26.25
CA GLU A 175 16.94 -30.90 27.40
C GLU A 175 15.47 -31.08 26.99
N SER A 176 15.04 -30.43 25.91
CA SER A 176 13.69 -30.63 25.35
C SER A 176 13.55 -31.94 24.55
N ALA A 177 14.64 -32.43 23.97
CA ALA A 177 14.64 -33.66 23.18
C ALA A 177 14.59 -34.92 24.05
N VAL A 178 14.90 -34.83 25.35
CA VAL A 178 14.75 -35.91 26.35
C VAL A 178 13.33 -36.50 26.36
N PHE A 179 12.30 -35.71 26.02
CA PHE A 179 10.92 -36.19 25.94
C PHE A 179 10.63 -37.10 24.73
N SER A 180 11.66 -37.56 24.01
CA SER A 180 11.54 -38.56 22.94
C SER A 180 11.27 -39.94 23.53
N ASN A 181 10.62 -40.82 22.78
CA ASN A 181 10.26 -42.14 23.29
C ASN A 181 11.34 -43.20 23.07
N THR A 182 12.32 -42.91 22.20
CA THR A 182 13.41 -43.82 21.84
C THR A 182 14.73 -43.07 21.73
N SER A 183 15.86 -43.77 21.91
CA SER A 183 17.18 -43.19 21.64
C SER A 183 17.26 -42.71 20.19
N ALA A 184 16.86 -43.53 19.21
CA ALA A 184 16.87 -43.17 17.79
C ALA A 184 16.17 -41.82 17.51
N GLU A 185 14.96 -41.62 18.05
CA GLU A 185 14.23 -40.35 17.91
C GLU A 185 14.97 -39.18 18.58
N LEU A 186 15.60 -39.41 19.74
CA LEU A 186 16.45 -38.42 20.40
C LEU A 186 17.65 -38.04 19.50
N ALA A 187 18.36 -39.00 18.92
CA ALA A 187 19.49 -38.73 18.01
C ALA A 187 19.06 -38.04 16.72
N ASP A 188 17.89 -38.37 16.15
CA ASP A 188 17.34 -37.70 14.97
C ASP A 188 17.04 -36.23 15.27
N LYS A 189 16.37 -35.93 16.39
CA LYS A 189 16.08 -34.55 16.81
C LYS A 189 17.37 -33.76 17.07
N LEU A 190 18.34 -34.40 17.72
CA LEU A 190 19.62 -33.81 18.08
C LEU A 190 20.52 -33.55 16.86
N SER A 191 20.63 -34.50 15.93
CA SER A 191 21.37 -34.32 14.67
C SER A 191 20.74 -33.23 13.79
N LEU A 192 19.41 -33.16 13.76
CA LEU A 192 18.68 -32.10 13.05
C LEU A 192 18.89 -30.73 13.70
N SER A 193 18.92 -30.64 15.03
CA SER A 193 19.17 -29.37 15.73
C SER A 193 20.60 -28.86 15.50
N TYR A 194 21.58 -29.76 15.48
CA TYR A 194 22.94 -29.43 15.06
C TYR A 194 22.98 -28.89 13.63
N SER A 195 22.33 -29.58 12.68
CA SER A 195 22.26 -29.16 11.28
C SER A 195 21.64 -27.76 11.13
N LYS A 196 20.59 -27.47 11.93
CA LYS A 196 19.95 -26.15 11.97
C LYS A 196 20.86 -25.08 12.57
N ALA A 197 21.53 -25.38 13.67
CA ALA A 197 22.45 -24.45 14.33
C ALA A 197 23.63 -24.10 13.40
N ALA A 198 24.28 -25.12 12.83
CA ALA A 198 25.39 -24.95 11.89
C ALA A 198 24.97 -24.07 10.69
N LEU A 199 23.80 -24.33 10.10
CA LEU A 199 23.29 -23.48 9.01
C LEU A 199 22.94 -22.07 9.46
N SER A 200 22.41 -21.86 10.67
CA SER A 200 22.09 -20.50 11.13
C SER A 200 23.32 -19.61 11.32
N PHE A 201 24.45 -20.19 11.75
CA PHE A 201 25.71 -19.47 11.82
C PHE A 201 26.31 -19.29 10.43
N PHE A 202 26.30 -20.35 9.63
CA PHE A 202 26.82 -20.30 8.26
C PHE A 202 26.05 -19.32 7.35
N ALA A 203 24.72 -19.22 7.52
CA ALA A 203 23.86 -18.32 6.76
C ALA A 203 24.26 -16.84 6.90
N GLN A 204 24.92 -16.46 8.00
CA GLN A 204 25.41 -15.09 8.22
C GLN A 204 26.68 -14.78 7.41
N THR A 205 27.37 -15.80 6.90
CA THR A 205 28.63 -15.66 6.16
C THR A 205 28.44 -15.67 4.64
N ILE A 206 27.23 -15.98 4.17
CA ILE A 206 26.90 -16.12 2.75
C ILE A 206 26.05 -14.96 2.27
N ASN A 207 26.24 -14.57 1.01
CA ASN A 207 25.44 -13.53 0.37
C ASN A 207 24.24 -14.16 -0.36
N ALA A 208 23.13 -13.42 -0.41
CA ALA A 208 21.99 -13.80 -1.21
C ALA A 208 22.35 -13.81 -2.71
N VAL A 209 21.93 -14.87 -3.40
CA VAL A 209 22.10 -15.03 -4.85
C VAL A 209 20.71 -15.05 -5.49
N PRO A 210 20.50 -14.37 -6.64
CA PRO A 210 19.22 -14.40 -7.32
C PRO A 210 18.85 -15.81 -7.78
N ALA A 211 17.54 -16.08 -7.85
CA ALA A 211 17.02 -17.34 -8.38
C ALA A 211 17.50 -17.55 -9.83
N THR A 212 17.87 -18.80 -10.16
CA THR A 212 18.32 -19.15 -11.51
C THR A 212 17.17 -19.11 -12.51
N ARG A 213 15.95 -19.38 -12.06
CA ARG A 213 14.70 -19.20 -12.82
C ARG A 213 13.61 -18.74 -11.86
N ALA A 214 12.82 -17.76 -12.27
CA ALA A 214 11.64 -17.33 -11.54
C ALA A 214 10.51 -17.05 -12.54
N GLN A 215 9.32 -17.56 -12.26
CA GLN A 215 8.12 -17.34 -13.03
C GLN A 215 7.00 -16.86 -12.11
N GLU A 216 6.47 -15.68 -12.39
CA GLU A 216 5.36 -15.10 -11.67
C GLU A 216 4.03 -15.57 -12.28
N ARG A 217 3.13 -16.07 -11.44
CA ARG A 217 1.81 -16.52 -11.84
C ARG A 217 0.86 -15.34 -11.82
N THR A 218 0.76 -14.66 -12.95
CA THR A 218 -0.29 -13.66 -13.13
C THR A 218 -1.60 -14.38 -13.45
N SER A 219 -2.50 -14.53 -12.48
CA SER A 219 -3.91 -14.79 -12.80
C SER A 219 -4.50 -13.48 -13.31
N VAL A 220 -4.47 -13.28 -14.63
CA VAL A 220 -5.19 -12.15 -15.22
C VAL A 220 -6.66 -12.41 -14.92
N LEU A 221 -7.23 -11.58 -14.04
CA LEU A 221 -8.67 -11.56 -13.83
C LEU A 221 -9.28 -10.93 -15.08
N VAL A 222 -9.46 -11.75 -16.12
CA VAL A 222 -10.20 -11.35 -17.30
C VAL A 222 -11.65 -11.27 -16.85
N ALA A 223 -12.07 -10.09 -16.41
CA ALA A 223 -13.49 -9.80 -16.30
C ALA A 223 -14.09 -10.04 -17.70
N ARG A 224 -14.84 -11.12 -17.86
CA ARG A 224 -15.74 -11.30 -18.99
C ARG A 224 -16.79 -10.21 -18.88
N ILE A 225 -16.49 -9.03 -19.42
CA ILE A 225 -17.50 -8.01 -19.64
C ILE A 225 -18.40 -8.58 -20.74
N GLU A 226 -19.68 -8.77 -20.41
CA GLU A 226 -20.67 -9.15 -21.40
C GLU A 226 -20.69 -8.06 -22.48
N VAL A 227 -20.50 -8.48 -23.73
CA VAL A 227 -20.35 -7.55 -24.86
C VAL A 227 -21.65 -6.78 -25.11
N ALA A 228 -22.79 -7.38 -24.80
CA ALA A 228 -24.12 -6.79 -25.00
C ALA A 228 -24.37 -5.49 -24.20
N PRO A 229 -24.16 -5.43 -22.86
CA PRO A 229 -24.36 -4.19 -22.11
C PRO A 229 -23.40 -3.07 -22.52
N LEU A 230 -22.17 -3.38 -22.94
CA LEU A 230 -21.23 -2.37 -23.42
C LEU A 230 -21.73 -1.67 -24.70
N TYR A 231 -22.19 -2.44 -25.69
CA TYR A 231 -22.77 -1.85 -26.91
C TYR A 231 -24.06 -1.08 -26.63
N ALA A 232 -24.92 -1.58 -25.72
CA ALA A 232 -26.14 -0.89 -25.35
C ALA A 232 -25.86 0.49 -24.72
N LEU A 233 -24.83 0.59 -23.87
CA LEU A 233 -24.44 1.83 -23.20
C LEU A 233 -23.87 2.83 -24.20
N VAL A 234 -22.99 2.40 -25.11
CA VAL A 234 -22.44 3.25 -26.18
C VAL A 234 -23.54 3.78 -27.11
N VAL A 235 -24.52 2.95 -27.47
CA VAL A 235 -25.64 3.37 -28.31
C VAL A 235 -26.57 4.33 -27.57
N ALA A 236 -26.83 4.10 -26.28
CA ALA A 236 -27.65 4.99 -25.45
C ALA A 236 -27.00 6.37 -25.31
N ASP A 237 -25.68 6.43 -25.08
CA ASP A 237 -24.94 7.69 -25.00
C ASP A 237 -24.97 8.45 -26.33
N LEU A 238 -24.80 7.77 -27.47
CA LEU A 238 -24.93 8.39 -28.79
C LEU A 238 -26.35 8.94 -29.04
N LEU A 239 -27.38 8.18 -28.70
CA LEU A 239 -28.77 8.64 -28.83
C LEU A 239 -29.06 9.85 -27.94
N TYR A 240 -28.50 9.88 -26.74
CA TYR A 240 -28.62 11.02 -25.82
C TYR A 240 -27.99 12.29 -26.41
N VAL A 241 -26.80 12.19 -27.01
CA VAL A 241 -26.13 13.30 -27.70
C VAL A 241 -26.98 13.80 -28.88
N VAL A 242 -27.51 12.88 -29.70
CA VAL A 242 -28.36 13.23 -30.85
C VAL A 242 -29.64 13.93 -30.40
N ALA A 243 -30.28 13.46 -29.32
CA ALA A 243 -31.47 14.08 -28.75
C ALA A 243 -31.16 15.51 -28.24
N GLY A 244 -30.02 15.70 -27.57
CA GLY A 244 -29.58 17.03 -27.12
C GLY A 244 -29.38 18.02 -28.28
N ILE A 245 -28.74 17.58 -29.35
CA ILE A 245 -28.55 18.41 -30.57
C ILE A 245 -29.91 18.74 -31.20
N GLY A 246 -30.84 17.77 -31.27
CA GLY A 246 -32.19 17.98 -31.78
C GLY A 246 -32.96 19.04 -31.00
N LEU A 247 -32.91 18.97 -29.66
CA LEU A 247 -33.53 19.95 -28.77
C LEU A 247 -32.88 21.34 -28.86
N MET A 248 -31.59 21.42 -29.20
CA MET A 248 -30.92 22.70 -29.44
C MET A 248 -31.32 23.35 -30.76
N ILE A 249 -31.54 22.55 -31.82
CA ILE A 249 -31.87 23.05 -33.17
C ILE A 249 -33.36 23.38 -33.32
N ALA A 250 -34.25 22.62 -32.67
CA ALA A 250 -35.70 22.85 -32.74
C ALA A 250 -36.13 24.30 -32.44
N PRO A 251 -35.67 24.97 -31.36
CA PRO A 251 -36.06 26.35 -31.07
C PRO A 251 -35.49 27.35 -32.07
N LEU A 252 -34.35 27.07 -32.71
CA LEU A 252 -33.81 27.94 -33.77
C LEU A 252 -34.68 27.94 -35.02
N LYS A 253 -35.38 26.84 -35.31
CA LYS A 253 -36.30 26.73 -36.46
C LYS A 253 -37.73 27.16 -36.14
N MET A 254 -38.14 27.06 -34.87
CA MET A 254 -39.49 27.38 -34.40
C MET A 254 -39.59 28.74 -33.70
N SER A 255 -38.56 29.59 -33.79
CA SER A 255 -38.62 31.00 -33.40
C SER A 255 -39.62 31.74 -34.31
N SER A 256 -40.91 31.58 -34.04
CA SER A 256 -41.93 32.43 -34.61
C SER A 256 -41.84 33.80 -33.97
N ALA A 257 -42.12 34.85 -34.75
CA ALA A 257 -42.14 36.22 -34.27
C ALA A 257 -43.04 36.39 -33.02
N ASP A 258 -44.01 35.51 -32.85
CA ASP A 258 -44.94 35.46 -31.71
C ASP A 258 -44.24 35.17 -30.38
N VAL A 259 -43.24 34.26 -30.34
CA VAL A 259 -42.51 33.97 -29.10
C VAL A 259 -41.67 35.18 -28.69
N ARG A 260 -41.11 35.91 -29.66
CA ARG A 260 -40.35 37.14 -29.41
C ARG A 260 -41.25 38.29 -28.94
N GLN A 261 -42.47 38.39 -29.46
CA GLN A 261 -43.48 39.35 -28.99
C GLN A 261 -44.01 39.01 -27.59
N LEU A 262 -44.17 37.72 -27.26
CA LEU A 262 -44.57 37.31 -25.92
C LEU A 262 -43.44 37.56 -24.91
N GLN A 263 -42.19 37.28 -25.27
CA GLN A 263 -41.03 37.60 -24.42
C GLN A 263 -40.90 39.10 -24.16
N SER A 264 -41.09 39.95 -25.19
CA SER A 264 -41.01 41.39 -25.01
C SER A 264 -42.16 41.95 -24.16
N ARG A 265 -43.35 41.32 -24.19
CA ARG A 265 -44.53 41.71 -23.40
C ARG A 265 -44.58 41.13 -21.97
N LEU A 266 -43.88 40.03 -21.70
CA LEU A 266 -43.80 39.42 -20.37
C LEU A 266 -42.67 40.00 -19.50
N GLY A 267 -41.87 40.93 -20.05
CA GLY A 267 -40.83 41.63 -19.32
C GLY A 267 -41.39 42.69 -18.36
N ILE A 268 -40.66 42.96 -17.28
CA ILE A 268 -40.98 44.02 -16.32
C ILE A 268 -41.14 45.38 -17.03
N THR A 269 -40.35 45.62 -18.07
CA THR A 269 -40.41 46.83 -18.90
C THR A 269 -41.74 47.00 -19.63
N ALA A 270 -42.32 45.92 -20.14
CA ALA A 270 -43.65 45.97 -20.77
C ALA A 270 -44.76 46.18 -19.75
N LEU A 271 -44.63 45.62 -18.54
CA LEU A 271 -45.58 45.87 -17.45
C LEU A 271 -45.56 47.34 -17.01
N VAL A 272 -44.38 47.96 -17.02
CA VAL A 272 -44.19 49.39 -16.74
C VAL A 272 -44.83 50.22 -17.86
N ALA A 273 -44.57 49.89 -19.13
CA ALA A 273 -45.19 50.57 -20.26
C ALA A 273 -46.73 50.47 -20.22
N ASP A 274 -47.29 49.30 -19.91
CA ASP A 274 -48.74 49.07 -19.75
C ASP A 274 -49.39 49.97 -18.69
N ARG A 275 -48.64 50.39 -17.66
CA ARG A 275 -49.16 51.25 -16.59
C ARG A 275 -48.94 52.74 -16.77
N PHE A 276 -47.98 53.15 -17.58
CA PHE A 276 -47.63 54.56 -17.73
C PHE A 276 -47.98 55.15 -19.09
N GLU A 277 -48.19 54.34 -20.12
CA GLU A 277 -48.58 54.78 -21.46
C GLU A 277 -50.11 54.76 -21.66
N THR A 278 -50.61 55.62 -22.55
CA THR A 278 -52.05 55.94 -22.60
C THR A 278 -52.75 55.21 -23.72
N GLU A 279 -52.07 54.95 -24.83
CA GLU A 279 -52.63 54.25 -25.99
C GLU A 279 -52.17 52.78 -26.05
N HIS A 280 -53.12 51.88 -25.83
CA HIS A 280 -52.92 50.44 -26.00
C HIS A 280 -53.09 50.08 -27.47
N GLU A 281 -52.18 50.53 -28.33
CA GLU A 281 -52.21 50.13 -29.73
C GLU A 281 -51.84 48.64 -29.84
N LEU A 282 -52.76 47.83 -30.38
CA LEU A 282 -52.60 46.40 -30.71
C LEU A 282 -51.61 46.18 -31.89
N ARG A 283 -50.52 46.94 -31.93
CA ARG A 283 -49.53 46.88 -32.99
C ARG A 283 -48.42 45.87 -32.67
N PRO A 284 -47.84 45.23 -33.70
CA PRO A 284 -46.72 44.32 -33.53
C PRO A 284 -45.48 45.09 -33.06
N VAL A 285 -45.02 44.76 -31.85
CA VAL A 285 -43.86 45.36 -31.19
C VAL A 285 -42.64 44.51 -31.55
N LYS A 286 -41.58 45.10 -32.10
CA LYS A 286 -40.36 44.36 -32.49
C LYS A 286 -39.29 44.42 -31.41
N GLU A 287 -39.16 45.56 -30.75
CA GLU A 287 -38.21 45.80 -29.66
C GLU A 287 -38.92 46.42 -28.45
N VAL A 288 -38.30 46.33 -27.26
CA VAL A 288 -38.95 46.74 -25.99
C VAL A 288 -39.14 48.26 -25.94
N GLU A 289 -38.26 48.99 -26.60
CA GLU A 289 -38.22 50.45 -26.72
C GLU A 289 -39.43 50.99 -27.49
N ASP A 290 -40.00 50.18 -28.40
CA ASP A 290 -41.21 50.53 -29.16
C ASP A 290 -42.46 50.60 -28.26
N LEU A 291 -42.37 50.15 -27.00
CA LEU A 291 -43.47 50.21 -26.03
C LEU A 291 -43.62 51.58 -25.36
N PHE A 292 -42.62 52.46 -25.45
CA PHE A 292 -42.63 53.77 -24.80
C PHE A 292 -42.95 54.88 -25.80
N GLU A 293 -43.88 55.77 -25.45
CA GLU A 293 -44.31 56.88 -26.33
C GLU A 293 -43.16 57.88 -26.57
N GLU A 294 -42.25 58.00 -25.60
CA GLU A 294 -41.05 58.87 -25.65
C GLU A 294 -40.06 58.51 -26.77
N CYS A 295 -39.89 57.23 -27.10
CA CYS A 295 -39.02 56.80 -28.20
C CYS A 295 -39.62 57.13 -29.58
N LYS A 296 -40.91 57.44 -29.64
CA LYS A 296 -41.63 57.86 -30.85
C LYS A 296 -41.77 59.38 -30.97
N GLY A 297 -41.11 60.13 -30.09
CA GLY A 297 -41.17 61.60 -30.05
C GLY A 297 -42.50 62.15 -29.50
N LEU A 298 -43.33 61.30 -28.90
CA LEU A 298 -44.56 61.70 -28.21
C LEU A 298 -44.24 62.00 -26.74
N ARG A 299 -45.01 62.90 -26.13
CA ARG A 299 -44.77 63.33 -24.74
C ARG A 299 -45.32 62.29 -23.76
N SER A 300 -44.45 61.50 -23.16
CA SER A 300 -44.83 60.55 -22.12
C SER A 300 -45.08 61.24 -20.77
N ARG A 301 -45.97 60.67 -19.95
CA ARG A 301 -46.30 61.16 -18.61
C ARG A 301 -45.11 60.96 -17.68
N ARG A 302 -44.67 62.03 -17.01
CA ARG A 302 -43.59 61.95 -16.00
C ARG A 302 -44.20 61.89 -14.60
N ILE A 303 -43.70 60.98 -13.78
CA ILE A 303 -44.12 60.83 -12.39
C ILE A 303 -42.97 61.25 -11.48
N GLY A 304 -43.22 62.24 -10.65
CA GLY A 304 -42.30 62.70 -9.61
C GLY A 304 -42.83 62.31 -8.22
N ILE A 305 -41.92 62.24 -7.24
CA ILE A 305 -42.29 62.10 -5.84
C ILE A 305 -42.26 63.50 -5.23
N VAL A 306 -43.40 63.96 -4.72
CA VAL A 306 -43.53 65.25 -4.03
C VAL A 306 -43.84 65.02 -2.56
N ARG A 307 -43.45 65.96 -1.71
CA ARG A 307 -43.74 65.89 -0.29
C ARG A 307 -45.21 66.28 -0.07
N SER A 308 -45.97 65.38 0.53
CA SER A 308 -47.38 65.61 0.87
C SER A 308 -47.49 66.50 2.11
N GLU A 309 -48.57 67.28 2.21
CA GLU A 309 -48.81 68.24 3.29
C GLU A 309 -48.87 67.57 4.69
N GLU A 310 -49.20 66.28 4.74
CA GLU A 310 -49.20 65.46 5.97
C GLU A 310 -47.83 64.81 6.29
N HIS A 311 -46.72 65.40 5.83
CA HIS A 311 -45.34 64.95 6.07
C HIS A 311 -44.94 63.58 5.46
N GLY A 312 -45.80 62.98 4.61
CA GLY A 312 -45.48 61.81 3.79
C GLY A 312 -44.94 62.14 2.40
N TRP A 313 -44.68 61.12 1.57
CA TRP A 313 -44.34 61.26 0.16
C TRP A 313 -45.51 60.79 -0.70
N SER A 314 -45.90 61.57 -1.71
CA SER A 314 -46.96 61.21 -2.68
C SER A 314 -46.43 61.29 -4.11
N TYR A 315 -47.02 60.49 -4.99
CA TYR A 315 -46.72 60.55 -6.41
C TYR A 315 -47.50 61.68 -7.06
N ALA A 316 -46.82 62.56 -7.80
CA ALA A 316 -47.44 63.56 -8.64
C ALA A 316 -47.15 63.25 -10.11
N VAL A 317 -48.18 63.32 -10.94
CA VAL A 317 -48.06 63.18 -12.39
C VAL A 317 -47.96 64.57 -12.99
N THR A 318 -46.91 64.82 -13.78
CA THR A 318 -46.74 66.06 -14.54
C THR A 318 -46.70 65.73 -16.02
N THR A 319 -47.61 66.34 -16.77
CA THR A 319 -47.51 66.46 -18.23
C THR A 319 -46.81 67.78 -18.56
N PRO A 320 -45.65 67.77 -19.25
CA PRO A 320 -44.97 69.01 -19.60
C PRO A 320 -45.83 69.88 -20.54
N GLU A 321 -46.07 71.13 -20.18
CA GLU A 321 -46.75 72.15 -21.02
C GLU A 321 -45.92 72.47 -22.29
N PRO A 322 -46.53 73.01 -23.36
CA PRO A 322 -45.81 73.33 -24.58
C PRO A 322 -44.81 74.47 -24.33
N GLU A 323 -43.53 74.16 -24.53
CA GLU A 323 -42.44 75.13 -24.60
C GLU A 323 -42.79 76.21 -25.64
N LYS A 324 -43.12 77.41 -25.16
CA LYS A 324 -43.18 78.60 -25.99
C LYS A 324 -41.75 78.92 -26.40
N ASN A 325 -41.48 78.83 -27.71
CA ASN A 325 -40.31 79.45 -28.32
C ASN A 325 -40.34 80.95 -28.03
N ASP A 326 -39.52 81.41 -27.09
CA ASP A 326 -39.09 82.80 -27.03
C ASP A 326 -37.56 82.81 -27.08
N GLY A 327 -37.04 83.20 -28.24
CA GLY A 327 -35.63 83.36 -28.47
C GLY A 327 -35.16 84.68 -27.89
N SER A 328 -34.59 84.63 -26.70
CA SER A 328 -33.63 85.63 -26.21
C SER A 328 -32.82 85.03 -25.07
N ASP A 329 -31.49 85.16 -25.19
CA ASP A 329 -30.47 84.70 -24.28
C ASP A 329 -30.76 85.01 -22.79
N MET A 330 -30.54 84.04 -21.91
CA MET A 330 -30.10 84.24 -20.52
C MET A 330 -29.49 82.93 -20.02
N GLU A 331 -28.16 82.86 -19.95
CA GLU A 331 -27.40 83.11 -18.72
C GLU A 331 -27.67 82.08 -17.61
N LEU A 332 -26.61 81.31 -17.31
CA LEU A 332 -26.46 80.57 -16.06
C LEU A 332 -26.79 81.49 -14.88
N SER A 333 -27.96 81.31 -14.28
CA SER A 333 -28.22 81.78 -12.92
C SER A 333 -27.84 80.67 -11.94
N LEU A 334 -26.58 80.77 -11.53
CA LEU A 334 -26.04 80.22 -10.31
C LEU A 334 -27.03 80.41 -9.15
N ILE A 335 -27.42 79.32 -8.50
CA ILE A 335 -27.83 79.37 -7.10
C ILE A 335 -26.53 79.56 -6.31
N SER A 336 -26.29 80.80 -5.88
CA SER A 336 -25.13 81.19 -5.08
C SER A 336 -25.16 80.59 -3.67
N PRO A 337 -23.99 80.33 -3.06
CA PRO A 337 -23.86 79.71 -1.74
C PRO A 337 -23.77 80.71 -0.58
N THR A 338 -23.70 80.15 0.65
CA THR A 338 -23.15 80.63 1.95
C THR A 338 -24.04 81.44 2.92
N PRO A 339 -23.79 81.38 4.27
CA PRO A 339 -22.63 80.82 4.99
C PRO A 339 -22.89 79.81 6.14
N LEU A 340 -21.75 79.30 6.63
CA LEU A 340 -21.46 78.20 7.57
C LEU A 340 -21.79 78.47 9.05
N ALA A 341 -22.12 77.39 9.78
CA ALA A 341 -21.81 77.08 11.19
C ALA A 341 -22.30 75.62 11.43
N GLU A 342 -21.71 74.70 12.17
CA GLU A 342 -20.53 74.60 13.02
C GLU A 342 -20.42 73.10 13.43
N ASN A 343 -19.21 72.55 13.37
CA ASN A 343 -18.60 71.42 14.10
C ASN A 343 -19.39 70.34 14.90
N ARG A 344 -18.78 69.12 14.86
CA ARG A 344 -18.85 67.94 15.79
C ARG A 344 -20.13 67.10 15.71
N ASP A 345 -20.16 65.77 15.77
CA ASP A 345 -19.26 64.66 16.17
C ASP A 345 -19.67 63.46 15.27
N GLY A 346 -18.77 62.56 14.85
CA GLY A 346 -18.38 61.42 15.66
C GLY A 346 -19.07 60.12 15.18
N SER A 347 -18.32 59.25 14.51
CA SER A 347 -18.31 57.78 14.68
C SER A 347 -17.93 57.05 13.39
N SER A 348 -16.66 56.63 13.36
CA SER A 348 -16.13 55.57 12.51
C SER A 348 -16.70 54.22 12.94
N PHE A 349 -17.29 53.47 12.02
CA PHE A 349 -17.61 52.05 12.22
C PHE A 349 -16.57 51.22 11.46
N ARG A 350 -15.60 50.65 12.19
CA ARG A 350 -14.53 49.79 11.67
C ARG A 350 -14.75 48.37 12.20
N TRP A 351 -14.79 47.41 11.29
CA TRP A 351 -14.94 45.98 11.57
C TRP A 351 -13.56 45.37 11.88
N ASP A 352 -13.39 44.87 13.11
CA ASP A 352 -12.28 43.99 13.48
C ASP A 352 -12.79 42.54 13.51
N GLY A 353 -12.14 41.69 12.71
CA GLY A 353 -12.32 40.24 12.72
C GLY A 353 -10.95 39.57 12.86
N ALA A 354 -10.50 39.40 14.10
CA ALA A 354 -9.33 38.61 14.45
C ALA A 354 -9.71 37.12 14.58
N SER A 355 -8.96 36.24 13.93
CA SER A 355 -8.88 34.82 14.29
C SER A 355 -7.44 34.36 14.14
N GLN A 356 -6.79 34.15 15.29
CA GLN A 356 -5.57 33.38 15.43
C GLN A 356 -5.92 31.89 15.55
N ARG A 357 -5.10 31.04 14.94
CA ARG A 357 -4.57 29.82 15.57
C ARG A 357 -3.36 29.34 14.76
N GLY A 358 -2.19 29.50 15.35
CA GLY A 358 -1.01 28.66 15.10
C GLY A 358 -0.95 27.55 16.13
#